data_AF-W1W592-F1
#
_entry.id   AF-W1W592-F1
#
_cell.length_a   1.000
_cell.length_b   1.000
_cell.length_c   1.000
_cell.angle_alpha   90.00
_cell.angle_beta   90.00
_cell.angle_gamma   90.00
#
_symmetry.space_group_name_H-M   'P 1'
#
loop_
_entity.id
_entity.type
_entity.pdbx_description
1 polymer ?
#
loop_
_entity_poly.entity_id
_entity_poly.type
_entity_poly.pdbx_seq_one_letter_code
_entity_poly.pdbx_strand_id
1 'polypeptide(L)'
;ISADEKNMKMLQEKDLVSDVKPFVTNELVLVVPKGQPKVELSQIATVKRIVLGNPETVPAGNYGKQVLTKLGVWEQVEPNVVYAKDVKAVTASISQGAGDAGFIYKTDAYCSR
;
A
#
# COMPACT_ATOMS: atom_id res chain seq x y z
N ILE A 1 -26.92 36.47 7.15
CA ILE A 1 -28.03 36.51 6.19
C ILE A 1 -27.63 35.59 5.04
N SER A 2 -28.10 34.36 5.15
CA SER A 2 -29.20 33.83 4.33
C SER A 2 -28.68 33.53 2.92
N ALA A 3 -28.49 32.26 2.57
CA ALA A 3 -29.57 31.35 2.20
C ALA A 3 -30.36 31.92 1.03
N ASP A 4 -30.13 31.32 -0.14
CA ASP A 4 -31.17 30.89 -1.08
C ASP A 4 -30.44 30.02 -2.11
N GLU A 5 -30.39 28.71 -1.89
CA GLU A 5 -31.45 27.83 -2.39
C GLU A 5 -31.63 27.98 -3.90
N LYS A 6 -31.23 26.97 -4.65
CA LYS A 6 -32.25 26.05 -5.15
C LYS A 6 -31.64 24.87 -5.90
N ASN A 7 -32.23 23.73 -5.56
CA ASN A 7 -32.23 22.45 -6.25
C ASN A 7 -31.09 21.51 -5.85
N MET A 8 -31.32 20.30 -5.35
CA MET A 8 -32.55 19.52 -5.17
C MET A 8 -32.15 18.27 -4.35
N LYS A 9 -33.03 17.84 -3.44
CA LYS A 9 -33.34 16.45 -3.01
C LYS A 9 -32.23 15.39 -3.17
N MET A 10 -31.87 14.60 -2.16
CA MET A 10 -32.75 13.82 -1.29
C MET A 10 -31.89 13.24 -0.17
N LEU A 11 -32.32 13.40 1.09
CA LEU A 11 -31.71 12.78 2.25
C LEU A 11 -31.82 11.25 2.16
N GLN A 12 -30.69 10.53 2.25
CA GLN A 12 -30.68 9.20 2.86
C GLN A 12 -29.28 8.76 3.30
N GLU A 13 -29.19 8.59 4.62
CA GLU A 13 -28.34 7.67 5.38
C GLU A 13 -26.81 7.85 5.42
N LYS A 14 -26.41 8.26 6.63
CA LYS A 14 -25.09 8.08 7.28
C LYS A 14 -23.96 8.97 6.79
N ASP A 15 -24.19 10.26 7.04
CA ASP A 15 -23.31 11.15 7.80
C ASP A 15 -22.11 10.44 8.46
N LEU A 16 -20.92 10.50 7.83
CA LEU A 16 -19.62 10.43 8.52
C LEU A 16 -18.36 10.62 7.66
N VAL A 17 -18.39 11.22 6.45
CA VAL A 17 -17.13 11.67 5.81
C VAL A 17 -17.34 12.93 4.97
N SER A 18 -16.96 14.09 5.51
CA SER A 18 -16.72 15.32 4.74
C SER A 18 -15.26 15.37 4.29
N ASP A 19 -15.04 15.73 3.03
CA ASP A 19 -13.75 16.09 2.45
C ASP A 19 -12.70 14.95 2.47
N VAL A 20 -12.86 13.94 1.60
CA VAL A 20 -11.70 13.10 1.21
C VAL A 20 -10.82 13.92 0.27
N LYS A 21 -10.13 14.92 0.81
CA LYS A 21 -8.84 15.33 0.27
C LYS A 21 -7.85 14.25 0.68
N PRO A 22 -7.25 13.47 -0.23
CA PRO A 22 -6.11 12.65 0.11
C PRO A 22 -4.92 13.58 0.35
N PHE A 23 -4.91 14.30 1.47
CA PHE A 23 -3.84 15.20 1.92
C PHE A 23 -2.76 14.42 2.67
N VAL A 24 -2.58 13.16 2.31
CA VAL A 24 -1.52 12.31 2.83
C VAL A 24 -0.70 11.85 1.63
N THR A 25 0.37 12.58 1.35
CA THR A 25 1.46 12.15 0.46
C THR A 25 2.24 11.03 1.14
N ASN A 26 1.56 9.94 1.52
CA ASN A 26 2.20 8.80 2.14
C ASN A 26 2.95 8.07 1.03
N GLU A 27 4.24 8.37 0.93
CA GLU A 27 5.14 7.72 -0.02
C GLU A 27 5.19 6.22 0.30
N LEU A 28 4.93 5.40 -0.71
CA LEU A 28 5.12 3.96 -0.62
C LEU A 28 6.63 3.66 -0.71
N VAL A 29 7.15 2.87 0.23
CA VAL A 29 8.55 2.46 0.24
C VAL A 29 8.67 0.95 0.13
N LEU A 30 9.71 0.52 -0.57
CA LEU A 30 10.12 -0.87 -0.63
C LEU A 30 11.04 -1.17 0.56
N VAL A 31 10.71 -2.21 1.32
CA VAL A 31 11.52 -2.73 2.41
C VAL A 31 12.05 -4.11 2.08
N VAL A 32 13.26 -4.39 2.53
CA VAL A 32 13.94 -5.69 2.37
C VAL A 32 14.43 -6.19 3.73
N PRO A 33 14.54 -7.51 3.94
CA PRO A 33 15.03 -8.07 5.19
C PRO A 33 16.46 -7.61 5.48
N LYS A 34 16.75 -7.42 6.78
CA LYS A 34 18.07 -6.99 7.24
C LYS A 34 19.11 -8.07 6.92
N GLY A 35 20.09 -7.75 6.09
CA GLY A 35 21.15 -8.68 5.66
C GLY A 35 21.04 -9.16 4.20
N GLN A 36 19.95 -8.84 3.50
CA GLN A 36 19.87 -9.02 2.06
C GLN A 36 20.36 -7.77 1.29
N PRO A 37 20.87 -7.93 0.05
CA PRO A 37 21.18 -6.79 -0.80
C PRO A 37 19.93 -5.93 -0.99
N LYS A 38 20.13 -4.61 -1.07
CA LYS A 38 19.05 -3.68 -1.39
C LYS A 38 18.45 -4.09 -2.74
N VAL A 39 17.18 -4.45 -2.74
CA VAL A 39 16.42 -4.70 -3.96
C VAL A 39 15.90 -3.36 -4.43
N GLU A 40 16.19 -3.00 -5.69
CA GLU A 40 15.57 -1.84 -6.32
C GLU A 40 14.24 -2.21 -6.97
N LEU A 41 13.37 -1.21 -7.19
CA LEU A 41 12.10 -1.41 -7.89
C LEU A 41 12.28 -2.07 -9.27
N SER A 42 13.38 -1.77 -9.96
CA SER A 42 13.72 -2.40 -11.24
C SER A 42 14.07 -3.89 -11.12
N GLN A 43 14.50 -4.34 -9.93
CA GLN A 43 14.85 -5.73 -9.65
C GLN A 43 13.71 -6.50 -8.99
N ILE A 44 12.57 -5.85 -8.71
CA ILE A 44 11.41 -6.48 -8.06
C ILE A 44 10.91 -7.71 -8.83
N ALA A 45 11.02 -7.71 -10.16
CA ALA A 45 10.64 -8.83 -11.02
C ALA A 45 11.49 -10.09 -10.78
N THR A 46 12.69 -9.95 -10.20
CA THR A 46 13.60 -11.06 -9.89
C THR A 46 13.44 -11.58 -8.46
N VAL A 47 12.58 -10.94 -7.67
CA VAL A 47 12.35 -11.30 -6.27
C VAL A 47 11.45 -12.53 -6.20
N LYS A 48 11.89 -13.52 -5.41
CA LYS A 48 11.17 -14.80 -5.26
C LYS A 48 9.96 -14.70 -4.34
N ARG A 49 9.96 -13.77 -3.38
CA ARG A 49 8.85 -13.64 -2.44
C ARG A 49 8.63 -12.19 -2.05
N ILE A 50 7.53 -11.61 -2.53
CA ILE A 50 7.16 -10.23 -2.28
C ILE A 50 5.99 -10.23 -1.31
N VAL A 51 6.07 -9.47 -0.22
CA VAL A 51 5.00 -9.34 0.75
C VAL A 51 4.28 -8.02 0.51
N LEU A 52 3.02 -8.10 0.10
CA LEU A 52 2.20 -6.94 -0.20
C LEU A 52 1.05 -6.89 0.80
N GLY A 53 0.66 -5.71 1.28
CA GLY A 53 -0.63 -5.58 1.95
C GLY A 53 -1.76 -6.00 1.01
N ASN A 54 -2.83 -6.60 1.53
CA ASN A 54 -3.97 -6.96 0.70
C ASN A 54 -4.57 -5.69 0.08
N PRO A 55 -4.63 -5.52 -1.25
CA PRO A 55 -5.10 -4.27 -1.86
C PRO A 55 -6.54 -3.89 -1.51
N GLU A 56 -7.35 -4.85 -1.07
CA GLU A 56 -8.73 -4.63 -0.64
C GLU A 56 -8.84 -3.99 0.75
N THR A 57 -7.90 -4.27 1.65
CA THR A 57 -7.94 -3.80 3.05
C THR A 57 -6.84 -2.80 3.37
N VAL A 58 -5.74 -2.84 2.62
CA VAL A 58 -4.53 -2.06 2.84
C VAL A 58 -4.29 -1.15 1.65
N PRO A 59 -4.41 0.18 1.82
CA PRO A 59 -4.19 1.12 0.71
C PRO A 59 -2.75 1.05 0.18
N ALA A 60 -1.73 0.82 1.04
CA ALA A 60 -0.35 0.58 0.60
C ALA A 60 -0.23 -0.63 -0.35
N GLY A 61 -1.06 -1.66 -0.15
CA GLY A 61 -1.13 -2.82 -1.03
C GLY A 61 -1.67 -2.45 -2.41
N ASN A 62 -2.76 -1.68 -2.45
CA ASN A 62 -3.34 -1.19 -3.70
C ASN A 62 -2.34 -0.32 -4.47
N TYR A 63 -1.67 0.62 -3.80
CA TYR A 63 -0.63 1.43 -4.43
C TYR A 63 0.55 0.60 -4.93
N GLY A 64 1.02 -0.39 -4.15
CA GLY A 64 2.09 -1.28 -4.57
C GLY A 64 1.71 -2.08 -5.81
N LYS A 65 0.49 -2.63 -5.85
CA LYS A 65 -0.05 -3.29 -7.06
C LYS A 65 -0.05 -2.33 -8.25
N GLN A 66 -0.57 -1.11 -8.11
CA GLN A 66 -0.59 -0.13 -9.19
C GLN A 66 0.81 0.22 -9.71
N VAL A 67 1.80 0.36 -8.83
CA VAL A 67 3.19 0.62 -9.22
C VAL A 67 3.75 -0.57 -10.00
N LEU A 68 3.56 -1.79 -9.51
CA LEU A 68 4.00 -3.02 -10.17
C LEU A 68 3.32 -3.22 -11.54
N THR A 69 2.03 -2.88 -11.64
CA THR A 69 1.28 -2.93 -12.91
C THR A 69 1.78 -1.86 -13.87
N LYS A 70 2.04 -0.63 -13.41
CA LYS A 70 2.63 0.43 -14.25
C LYS A 70 4.04 0.10 -14.74
N LEU A 71 4.81 -0.64 -13.94
CA LEU A 71 6.13 -1.14 -14.31
C LEU A 71 6.06 -2.34 -15.27
N GLY A 72 4.87 -2.90 -15.53
CA GLY A 72 4.70 -4.07 -16.40
C GLY A 72 5.23 -5.38 -15.80
N VAL A 73 5.58 -5.39 -14.51
CA VAL A 73 6.16 -6.54 -13.81
C VAL A 73 5.13 -7.29 -12.96
N TRP A 74 3.93 -6.72 -12.78
CA TRP A 74 2.87 -7.30 -11.94
C TRP A 74 2.59 -8.77 -12.24
N GLU A 75 2.40 -9.13 -13.51
CA GLU A 75 2.10 -10.53 -13.89
C GLU A 75 3.24 -11.51 -13.55
N GLN A 76 4.49 -11.03 -13.53
CA GLN A 76 5.65 -11.85 -13.16
C GLN A 76 5.79 -12.03 -11.65
N VAL A 77 5.41 -11.00 -10.89
CA VAL A 77 5.55 -11.00 -9.44
C VAL A 77 4.30 -11.52 -8.73
N GLU A 78 3.11 -11.39 -9.30
CA GLU A 78 1.84 -11.85 -8.75
C GLU A 78 1.90 -13.28 -8.17
N PRO A 79 2.45 -14.30 -8.86
CA PRO A 79 2.53 -15.65 -8.29
C PRO A 79 3.47 -15.75 -7.07
N ASN A 80 4.39 -14.80 -6.93
CA ASN A 80 5.35 -14.69 -5.83
C ASN A 80 4.90 -13.69 -4.74
N VAL A 81 3.74 -13.06 -4.92
CA VAL A 81 3.19 -12.08 -3.97
C VAL A 81 2.43 -12.82 -2.86
N VAL A 82 2.84 -12.55 -1.63
CA VAL A 82 2.18 -12.96 -0.39
C VAL A 82 1.38 -11.79 0.12
N TYR A 83 0.05 -11.92 0.10
CA TYR A 83 -0.84 -10.92 0.64
C TYR A 83 -0.87 -10.99 2.17
N ALA A 84 -0.59 -9.86 2.81
CA ALA A 84 -0.67 -9.69 4.25
C ALA A 84 -1.92 -8.88 4.62
N LYS A 85 -2.52 -9.19 5.76
CA LYS A 85 -3.74 -8.51 6.24
C LYS A 85 -3.57 -7.00 6.46
N ASP A 86 -2.37 -6.57 6.86
CA ASP A 86 -2.03 -5.19 7.25
C ASP A 86 -0.54 -4.89 7.04
N VAL A 87 -0.18 -3.60 7.02
CA VAL A 87 1.22 -3.12 6.89
C VAL A 87 2.14 -3.71 7.96
N LYS A 88 1.66 -3.87 9.21
CA LYS A 88 2.43 -4.54 10.28
C LYS A 88 2.77 -5.98 9.96
N ALA A 89 1.86 -6.72 9.35
CA ALA A 89 2.10 -8.11 8.96
C ALA A 89 3.11 -8.20 7.80
N VAL A 90 3.12 -7.20 6.90
CA VAL A 90 4.18 -7.05 5.88
C VAL A 90 5.52 -6.85 6.57
N THR A 91 5.66 -5.80 7.40
CA THR A 91 6.92 -5.49 8.10
C THR A 91 7.42 -6.66 8.94
N ALA A 92 6.53 -7.36 9.66
CA ALA A 92 6.88 -8.52 10.47
C ALA A 92 7.39 -9.69 9.61
N SER A 93 6.76 -9.95 8.47
CA SER A 93 7.19 -11.02 7.55
C SER A 93 8.58 -10.73 6.96
N ILE A 94 8.82 -9.48 6.56
CA ILE A 94 10.12 -9.03 6.06
C ILE A 94 11.17 -9.08 7.17
N SER A 95 10.83 -8.63 8.39
CA SER A 95 11.77 -8.64 9.52
C SER A 95 12.17 -10.06 9.94
N GLN A 96 11.27 -11.03 9.78
CA GLN A 96 11.54 -12.45 10.04
C GLN A 96 12.29 -13.15 8.88
N GLY A 97 12.56 -12.45 7.78
CA GLY A 97 13.15 -13.07 6.58
C GLY A 97 12.19 -14.02 5.86
N ALA A 98 10.90 -13.98 6.18
CA ALA A 98 9.87 -14.78 5.53
C ALA A 98 9.55 -14.24 4.13
N GLY A 99 9.89 -12.99 3.82
CA GLY A 99 9.79 -12.39 2.48
C GLY A 99 11.04 -11.60 2.12
N ASP A 100 11.35 -11.56 0.82
CA ASP A 100 12.54 -10.94 0.26
C ASP A 100 12.35 -9.45 -0.02
N ALA A 101 11.12 -9.02 -0.29
CA ALA A 101 10.78 -7.61 -0.46
C ALA A 101 9.35 -7.34 0.01
N GLY A 102 9.05 -6.15 0.49
CA GLY A 102 7.69 -5.77 0.85
C GLY A 102 7.40 -4.29 0.69
N PHE A 103 6.13 -3.93 0.54
CA PHE A 103 5.71 -2.55 0.36
C PHE A 103 4.98 -2.04 1.58
N ILE A 104 5.49 -0.97 2.18
CA ILE A 104 4.89 -0.30 3.34
C ILE A 104 4.88 1.21 3.15
N TYR A 105 4.12 1.93 3.98
CA TYR A 105 4.23 3.38 3.98
C TYR A 105 5.53 3.84 4.62
N LYS A 106 6.12 4.89 4.06
CA LYS A 106 7.29 5.57 4.61
C LYS A 106 7.07 5.87 6.10
N THR A 107 5.90 6.39 6.46
CA THR A 107 5.54 6.74 7.84
C THR A 107 5.59 5.54 8.79
N ASP A 108 5.16 4.35 8.36
CA ASP A 108 5.29 3.10 9.12
C ASP A 108 6.73 2.58 9.18
N ALA A 109 7.49 2.78 8.09
CA ALA A 109 8.91 2.41 8.02
C ALA A 109 9.77 3.21 9.01
N TYR A 110 9.47 4.51 9.19
CA TYR A 110 10.19 5.37 10.15
C TYR A 110 9.76 5.16 11.60
N CYS A 111 8.53 4.70 11.84
CA CYS A 111 8.02 4.46 13.18
C CYS A 111 8.51 3.13 13.79
N SER A 112 9.02 2.22 12.97
CA SER A 112 9.57 0.94 13.40
C SER A 112 11.05 1.10 13.78
N ARG A 113 11.33 1.49 15.03
CA ARG A 113 12.68 1.59 15.60
C ARG A 113 12.83 0.71 16.83
#